data_AF-A0AAJ3DLD5-F1
#
_entry.id   AF-A0AAJ3DLD5-F1
#
_cell.length_a   1.000
_cell.length_b   1.000
_cell.length_c   1.000
_cell.angle_alpha   90.00
_cell.angle_beta   90.00
_cell.angle_gamma   90.00
#
_symmetry.space_group_name_H-M   'P 1'
#
loop_
_entity.id
_entity.type
_entity.pdbx_description
1 polymer ?
#
loop_
_entity_poly.entity_id
_entity_poly.type
_entity_poly.pdbx_seq_one_letter_code
_entity_poly.pdbx_strand_id
1 'polypeptide(L)'
;MERVDVPTAWVSSLNPVRLELCARHGKPAEDDREVEFKQKTPEWVWAALPALIGVAVLVVIVLRAKVSPVITVAPLILAVLAVDRKMLPPLKVDRWPFCARCLTLGRLGAFGTTFGILGLISTGLIALRLANVGTDRTTLSLLLVLLVVMVIGAVVKEKYSWRRIARGHASKDQGSVQVEAHDRFAAAVRNQLIAEREAAGAQPTGL
;
A
#
# COMPACT_ATOMS: atom_id res chain seq x y z
N MET A 1 7.68 -18.27 7.98
CA MET A 1 7.33 -16.84 7.75
C MET A 1 7.62 -16.15 9.06
N GLU A 2 8.76 -15.48 9.10
CA GLU A 2 9.33 -14.90 10.29
C GLU A 2 9.33 -13.38 10.14
N ARG A 3 9.09 -12.65 11.25
CA ARG A 3 9.22 -11.20 11.24
C ARG A 3 10.68 -10.83 11.48
N VAL A 4 11.25 -10.04 10.59
CA VAL A 4 12.62 -9.53 10.69
C VAL A 4 12.63 -8.03 10.45
N ASP A 5 13.41 -7.31 11.25
CA ASP A 5 13.61 -5.88 11.08
C ASP A 5 14.87 -5.66 10.24
N VAL A 6 14.71 -5.04 9.07
CA VAL A 6 15.79 -4.72 8.15
C VAL A 6 16.17 -3.25 8.36
N PRO A 7 17.42 -2.91 8.72
CA PRO A 7 17.85 -1.53 8.83
C PRO A 7 17.61 -0.75 7.54
N THR A 8 17.04 0.45 7.61
CA THR A 8 16.77 1.25 6.40
C THR A 8 18.04 1.62 5.66
N ALA A 9 19.15 1.73 6.39
CA ALA A 9 20.47 1.91 5.82
C ALA A 9 20.82 0.84 4.77
N TRP A 10 20.41 -0.42 4.95
CA TRP A 10 20.77 -1.52 4.02
C TRP A 10 20.02 -1.49 2.70
N VAL A 11 18.91 -0.76 2.64
CA VAL A 11 18.03 -0.75 1.47
C VAL A 11 17.99 0.62 0.79
N SER A 12 18.74 1.57 1.34
CA SER A 12 19.09 2.84 0.69
C SER A 12 20.02 2.60 -0.50
N SER A 13 19.83 3.37 -1.57
CA SER A 13 20.75 3.37 -2.73
C SER A 13 22.20 3.72 -2.39
N LEU A 14 22.42 4.36 -1.23
CA LEU A 14 23.74 4.79 -0.76
C LEU A 14 24.55 3.67 -0.09
N ASN A 15 23.95 2.52 0.21
CA ASN A 15 24.64 1.44 0.91
C ASN A 15 25.08 0.34 -0.08
N PRO A 16 26.35 -0.14 0.00
CA PRO A 16 26.82 -1.25 -0.81
C PRO A 16 26.19 -2.60 -0.45
N VAL A 17 25.59 -2.76 0.74
CA VAL A 17 24.97 -4.02 1.17
C VAL A 17 23.76 -4.30 0.29
N ARG A 18 23.86 -5.34 -0.55
CA ARG A 18 22.78 -5.80 -1.42
C ARG A 18 22.11 -7.03 -0.82
N LEU A 19 20.80 -6.96 -0.65
CA LEU A 19 20.01 -8.13 -0.26
C LEU A 19 19.79 -9.02 -1.49
N GLU A 20 20.45 -10.17 -1.54
CA GLU A 20 20.40 -11.05 -2.72
C GLU A 20 19.16 -11.95 -2.79
N LEU A 21 18.37 -12.01 -1.71
CA LEU A 21 17.21 -12.88 -1.61
C LEU A 21 15.91 -12.07 -1.59
N CYS A 22 14.90 -12.54 -2.31
CA CYS A 22 13.57 -11.98 -2.26
C CYS A 22 12.91 -12.31 -0.91
N ALA A 23 12.50 -11.28 -0.16
CA ALA A 23 11.92 -11.42 1.17
C ALA A 23 10.73 -12.39 1.23
N ARG A 24 9.86 -12.40 0.20
CA ARG A 24 8.63 -13.21 0.20
C ARG A 24 8.86 -14.71 -0.05
N HIS A 25 9.84 -15.06 -0.88
CA HIS A 25 10.02 -16.43 -1.37
C HIS A 25 11.39 -17.04 -1.03
N GLY A 26 12.33 -16.25 -0.50
CA GLY A 26 13.70 -16.71 -0.21
C GLY A 26 14.47 -17.20 -1.44
N LYS A 27 14.05 -16.79 -2.64
CA LYS A 27 14.72 -17.08 -3.91
C LYS A 27 15.67 -15.94 -4.28
N PRO A 28 16.72 -16.18 -5.07
CA PRO A 28 17.58 -15.12 -5.59
C PRO A 28 16.76 -13.99 -6.23
N ALA A 29 17.19 -12.75 -5.94
CA ALA A 29 16.65 -11.55 -6.55
C ALA A 29 17.05 -11.50 -8.02
N GLU A 30 16.10 -11.20 -8.88
CA GLU A 30 16.33 -10.99 -10.30
C GLU A 30 16.36 -9.49 -10.63
N ASP A 31 15.63 -8.69 -9.85
CA ASP A 31 15.50 -7.26 -10.06
C ASP A 31 15.28 -6.55 -8.73
N ASP A 32 15.79 -5.33 -8.63
CA ASP A 32 15.63 -4.44 -7.48
C ASP A 32 14.66 -3.33 -7.86
N ARG A 33 13.64 -3.08 -7.03
CA ARG A 33 12.62 -2.07 -7.31
C ARG A 33 12.48 -1.09 -6.16
N GLU A 34 12.09 0.13 -6.51
CA GLU A 34 11.65 1.11 -5.54
C GLU A 34 10.35 0.62 -4.88
N VAL A 35 10.32 0.66 -3.54
CA VAL A 35 9.15 0.32 -2.74
C VAL A 35 8.92 1.42 -1.72
N GLU A 36 7.66 1.83 -1.61
CA GLU A 36 7.19 2.73 -0.58
C GLU A 36 6.60 1.94 0.59
N PHE A 37 7.28 1.94 1.73
CA PHE A 37 6.78 1.33 2.96
C PHE A 37 6.02 2.37 3.77
N LYS A 38 4.73 2.10 4.01
CA LYS A 38 3.93 2.86 4.96
C LYS A 38 4.06 2.26 6.35
N GLN A 39 3.94 3.10 7.37
CA GLN A 39 3.79 2.64 8.74
C GLN A 39 2.51 1.81 8.89
N LYS A 40 2.53 0.84 9.82
CA LYS A 40 1.34 0.06 10.13
C LYS A 40 0.32 0.99 10.79
N THR A 41 -0.81 1.21 10.12
CA THR A 41 -1.92 1.96 10.71
C THR A 41 -2.41 1.22 11.95
N PRO A 42 -2.62 1.90 13.09
CA PRO A 42 -3.16 1.26 14.28
C PRO A 42 -4.51 0.60 13.96
N GLU A 43 -4.76 -0.59 14.53
CA GLU A 43 -5.97 -1.37 14.23
C GLU A 43 -7.26 -0.62 14.65
N TRP A 44 -7.18 0.24 15.67
CA TRP A 44 -8.31 1.09 16.09
C TRP A 44 -8.77 2.07 15.02
N VAL A 45 -7.89 2.51 14.11
CA VAL A 45 -8.27 3.44 13.01
C VAL A 45 -9.23 2.73 12.06
N TRP A 46 -8.96 1.46 11.74
CA TRP A 46 -9.84 0.65 10.91
C TRP A 46 -11.16 0.31 11.60
N ALA A 47 -11.19 0.23 12.93
CA ALA A 47 -12.41 0.07 13.71
C ALA A 47 -13.24 1.37 13.83
N ALA A 48 -12.57 2.52 13.94
CA ALA A 48 -13.22 3.83 14.04
C ALA A 48 -13.90 4.23 12.71
N LEU A 49 -13.34 3.84 11.57
CA LEU A 49 -13.86 4.18 10.24
C LEU A 49 -15.32 3.72 10.02
N PRO A 50 -15.68 2.42 10.16
CA PRO A 50 -17.06 1.98 9.99
C PRO A 50 -18.00 2.55 11.06
N ALA A 51 -17.51 2.79 12.28
CA ALA A 51 -18.30 3.44 13.33
C ALA A 51 -18.70 4.86 12.93
N LEU A 52 -17.75 5.66 12.41
CA LEU A 52 -18.02 7.01 11.90
C LEU A 52 -18.98 6.99 10.69
N ILE A 53 -18.80 6.05 9.76
CA ILE A 53 -19.73 5.85 8.62
C ILE A 53 -21.14 5.54 9.14
N GLY A 54 -21.25 4.62 10.11
CA GLY A 54 -22.54 4.23 10.71
C GLY A 54 -23.26 5.41 11.38
N VAL A 55 -22.53 6.22 12.16
CA VAL A 55 -23.07 7.44 12.78
C VAL A 55 -23.53 8.44 11.71
N ALA A 56 -22.72 8.66 10.65
CA ALA A 56 -23.10 9.59 9.58
C ALA A 56 -24.37 9.13 8.84
N VAL A 57 -24.49 7.84 8.53
CA VAL A 57 -25.69 7.27 7.91
C VAL A 57 -26.90 7.40 8.83
N LEU A 58 -26.75 7.10 10.13
CA LEU A 58 -27.82 7.23 11.11
C LEU A 58 -28.33 8.68 11.19
N VAL A 59 -27.43 9.66 11.21
CA VAL A 59 -27.79 11.10 11.22
C VAL A 59 -28.60 11.47 9.98
N VAL A 60 -28.22 10.99 8.78
CA VAL A 60 -28.98 11.22 7.55
C VAL A 60 -30.39 10.64 7.63
N ILE A 61 -30.53 9.42 8.15
CA ILE A 61 -31.83 8.74 8.29
C ILE A 61 -32.71 9.48 9.30
N VAL A 62 -32.18 9.81 10.48
CA VAL A 62 -32.94 10.44 11.57
C VAL A 62 -33.41 11.84 11.19
N LEU A 63 -32.53 12.65 10.57
CA LEU A 63 -32.88 14.02 10.20
C LEU A 63 -33.83 14.10 9.00
N ARG A 64 -34.12 12.98 8.32
CA ARG A 64 -34.84 12.92 7.03
C ARG A 64 -34.37 14.00 6.06
N ALA A 65 -33.11 14.36 6.16
CA ALA A 65 -32.60 15.55 5.53
C ALA A 65 -32.62 15.28 4.02
N LYS A 66 -33.28 16.14 3.23
CA LYS A 66 -33.11 16.20 1.76
C LYS A 66 -31.72 16.73 1.39
N VAL A 67 -30.70 16.33 2.14
CA VAL A 67 -29.31 16.69 1.92
C VAL A 67 -28.75 15.60 1.02
N SER A 68 -28.17 16.01 -0.10
CA SER A 68 -27.53 15.07 -1.03
C SER A 68 -26.52 14.21 -0.26
N PRO A 69 -26.55 12.87 -0.41
CA PRO A 69 -25.62 11.97 0.28
C PRO A 69 -24.15 12.30 -0.01
N VAL A 70 -23.88 13.02 -1.10
CA VAL A 70 -22.54 13.55 -1.42
C VAL A 70 -22.05 14.53 -0.34
N ILE A 71 -22.92 15.40 0.18
CA ILE A 71 -22.55 16.45 1.15
C ILE A 71 -22.25 15.84 2.52
N THR A 72 -22.88 14.71 2.87
CA THR A 72 -22.63 14.02 4.15
C THR A 72 -21.43 13.09 4.10
N VAL A 73 -21.17 12.45 2.96
CA VAL A 73 -20.04 11.52 2.81
C VAL A 73 -18.72 12.24 2.49
N ALA A 74 -18.76 13.37 1.77
CA ALA A 74 -17.54 14.08 1.37
C ALA A 74 -16.67 14.58 2.56
N PRO A 75 -17.23 15.19 3.64
CA PRO A 75 -16.43 15.60 4.80
C PRO A 75 -15.77 14.41 5.50
N LEU A 76 -16.45 13.26 5.54
CA LEU A 76 -15.91 12.04 6.13
C LEU A 76 -14.75 11.50 5.30
N ILE A 77 -14.91 11.44 3.96
CA ILE A 77 -13.81 11.07 3.05
C ILE A 77 -12.64 12.05 3.22
N LEU A 78 -12.89 13.35 3.26
CA LEU A 78 -11.85 14.37 3.45
C LEU A 78 -11.14 14.22 4.80
N ALA A 79 -11.86 13.93 5.88
CA ALA A 79 -11.28 13.69 7.20
C ALA A 79 -10.37 12.46 7.18
N VAL A 80 -10.80 11.36 6.55
CA VAL A 80 -10.00 10.13 6.39
C VAL A 80 -8.75 10.41 5.56
N LEU A 81 -8.88 11.14 4.47
CA LEU A 81 -7.74 11.54 3.63
C LEU A 81 -6.80 12.50 4.37
N ALA A 82 -7.33 13.41 5.20
CA ALA A 82 -6.52 14.32 6.01
C ALA A 82 -5.75 13.57 7.10
N VAL A 83 -6.36 12.56 7.72
CA VAL A 83 -5.68 11.66 8.66
C VAL A 83 -4.59 10.85 7.95
N ASP A 84 -4.87 10.30 6.76
CA ASP A 84 -3.87 9.58 5.96
C ASP A 84 -2.70 10.50 5.57
N ARG A 85 -2.96 11.79 5.25
CA ARG A 85 -1.92 12.79 4.96
C ARG A 85 -1.11 13.22 6.18
N LYS A 86 -1.66 13.15 7.39
CA LYS A 86 -0.92 13.42 8.64
C LYS A 86 -0.08 12.24 9.10
N MET A 87 -0.19 11.08 8.47
CA MET A 87 0.76 9.99 8.72
C MET A 87 2.14 10.37 8.21
N LEU A 88 3.18 9.89 8.90
CA LEU A 88 4.56 10.09 8.50
C LEU A 88 4.73 9.73 7.01
N PRO A 89 5.55 10.48 6.26
CA PRO A 89 5.75 10.22 4.84
C PRO A 89 6.17 8.76 4.64
N PRO A 90 5.72 8.10 3.56
CA PRO A 90 6.15 6.75 3.27
C PRO A 90 7.67 6.71 3.18
N LEU A 91 8.27 5.69 3.78
CA LEU A 91 9.68 5.44 3.63
C LEU A 91 9.91 4.89 2.22
N LYS A 92 10.61 5.67 1.39
CA LYS A 92 11.06 5.25 0.06
C LYS A 92 12.31 4.41 0.19
N VAL A 93 12.29 3.24 -0.44
CA VAL A 93 13.39 2.29 -0.46
C VAL A 93 13.71 1.98 -1.91
N ASP A 94 14.89 2.35 -2.37
CA ASP A 94 15.20 2.37 -3.81
C ASP A 94 15.46 0.98 -4.39
N ARG A 95 16.00 0.05 -3.58
CA ARG A 95 16.52 -1.24 -4.06
C ARG A 95 15.98 -2.42 -3.25
N TRP A 96 14.67 -2.67 -3.33
CA TRP A 96 14.09 -3.85 -2.70
C TRP A 96 14.17 -5.08 -3.62
N PRO A 97 14.70 -6.23 -3.14
CA PRO A 97 14.92 -7.40 -3.98
C PRO A 97 13.65 -8.19 -4.29
N PHE A 98 13.40 -8.44 -5.58
CA PHE A 98 12.28 -9.25 -6.07
C PHE A 98 12.76 -10.41 -6.95
N CYS A 99 12.13 -11.58 -6.78
CA CYS A 99 12.34 -12.73 -7.67
C CYS A 99 11.35 -12.72 -8.85
N ALA A 100 11.62 -13.50 -9.90
CA ALA A 100 10.76 -13.70 -11.08
C ALA A 100 9.26 -13.79 -10.76
N ARG A 101 8.90 -14.59 -9.75
CA ARG A 101 7.50 -14.80 -9.34
C ARG A 101 6.86 -13.54 -8.76
N CYS A 102 7.63 -12.72 -8.04
CA CYS A 102 7.12 -11.44 -7.55
C CYS A 102 6.96 -10.44 -8.69
N LEU A 103 7.86 -10.46 -9.68
CA LEU A 103 7.78 -9.58 -10.85
C LEU A 103 6.53 -9.87 -11.70
N THR A 104 6.19 -11.15 -11.91
CA THR A 104 4.94 -11.50 -12.62
C THR A 104 3.70 -11.04 -11.87
N LEU A 105 3.69 -11.13 -10.53
CA LEU A 105 2.62 -10.57 -9.70
C LEU A 105 2.54 -9.05 -9.79
N GLY A 106 3.69 -8.35 -9.78
CA GLY A 106 3.73 -6.90 -9.93
C GLY A 106 3.14 -6.42 -11.26
N ARG A 107 3.35 -7.16 -12.35
CA ARG A 107 2.72 -6.89 -13.65
C ARG A 107 1.18 -6.96 -13.58
N LEU A 108 0.62 -7.90 -12.80
CA LEU A 108 -0.83 -7.95 -12.55
C LEU A 108 -1.33 -6.72 -11.79
N GLY A 109 -0.54 -6.20 -10.85
CA GLY A 109 -0.85 -4.95 -10.16
C GLY A 109 -0.87 -3.73 -11.09
N ALA A 110 0.03 -3.70 -12.08
CA ALA A 110 0.03 -2.66 -13.11
C ALA A 110 -1.27 -2.70 -13.95
N PHE A 111 -1.72 -3.89 -14.38
CA PHE A 111 -3.01 -4.03 -15.05
C PHE A 111 -4.18 -3.52 -14.21
N GLY A 112 -4.22 -3.87 -12.91
CA GLY A 112 -5.23 -3.37 -11.99
C GLY A 112 -5.26 -1.83 -11.91
N THR A 113 -4.08 -1.19 -11.95
CA THR A 113 -3.97 0.26 -11.98
C THR A 113 -4.53 0.86 -13.27
N THR A 114 -4.18 0.27 -14.43
CA THR A 114 -4.70 0.73 -15.74
C THR A 114 -6.22 0.61 -15.82
N PHE A 115 -6.80 -0.54 -15.44
CA PHE A 115 -8.25 -0.72 -15.43
C PHE A 115 -8.95 0.19 -14.42
N GLY A 116 -8.34 0.44 -13.26
CA GLY A 116 -8.86 1.37 -12.27
C GLY A 116 -8.93 2.80 -12.81
N ILE A 117 -7.87 3.28 -13.47
CA ILE A 117 -7.81 4.63 -14.06
C ILE A 117 -8.80 4.76 -15.22
N LEU A 118 -8.81 3.80 -16.14
CA LEU A 118 -9.74 3.81 -17.28
C LEU A 118 -11.19 3.76 -16.80
N GLY A 119 -11.52 2.89 -15.85
CA GLY A 119 -12.84 2.81 -15.24
C GLY A 119 -13.27 4.13 -14.60
N LEU A 120 -12.36 4.80 -13.88
CA LEU A 120 -12.63 6.10 -13.27
C LEU A 120 -12.90 7.19 -14.32
N ILE A 121 -12.05 7.29 -15.36
CA ILE A 121 -12.22 8.26 -16.45
C ILE A 121 -13.54 8.03 -17.17
N SER A 122 -13.82 6.78 -17.57
CA SER A 122 -15.07 6.42 -18.26
C SER A 122 -16.30 6.71 -17.41
N THR A 123 -16.25 6.39 -16.11
CA THR A 123 -17.35 6.69 -15.18
C THR A 123 -17.59 8.20 -15.06
N GLY A 124 -16.51 9.00 -14.98
CA GLY A 124 -16.60 10.46 -14.94
C GLY A 124 -17.23 11.06 -16.20
N LEU A 125 -16.83 10.57 -17.38
CA LEU A 125 -17.40 11.02 -18.66
C LEU A 125 -18.91 10.69 -18.77
N ILE A 126 -19.31 9.51 -18.32
CA ILE A 126 -20.73 9.11 -18.34
C ILE A 126 -21.54 9.89 -17.33
N ALA A 127 -21.01 10.11 -16.12
CA ALA A 127 -21.68 10.95 -15.13
C ALA A 127 -21.91 12.37 -15.67
N LEU A 128 -20.94 12.94 -16.38
CA LEU A 128 -21.09 14.23 -17.06
C LEU A 128 -22.17 14.19 -18.14
N ARG A 129 -22.24 13.10 -18.92
CA ARG A 129 -23.25 12.91 -19.97
C ARG A 129 -24.65 12.78 -19.37
N LEU A 130 -24.79 12.06 -18.25
CA LEU A 130 -26.04 11.88 -17.51
C LEU A 130 -26.58 13.19 -16.96
N ALA A 131 -25.70 14.10 -16.52
CA ALA A 131 -26.10 15.43 -16.07
C ALA A 131 -26.73 16.28 -17.19
N ASN A 132 -26.36 16.04 -18.45
CA ASN A 132 -26.77 16.87 -19.58
C ASN A 132 -27.95 16.31 -20.38
N VAL A 133 -28.09 14.98 -20.49
CA VAL A 133 -29.02 14.35 -21.47
C VAL A 133 -30.10 13.49 -20.80
N GLY A 134 -30.10 13.38 -19.47
CA GLY A 134 -31.00 12.49 -18.73
C GLY A 134 -30.52 11.04 -18.74
N THR A 135 -31.27 10.18 -18.06
CA THR A 135 -30.91 8.78 -17.76
C THR A 135 -31.76 7.81 -18.58
N ASP A 136 -31.12 6.95 -19.37
CA ASP A 136 -31.74 5.75 -19.95
C ASP A 136 -31.19 4.48 -19.27
N ARG A 137 -31.89 3.35 -19.45
CA ARG A 137 -31.53 2.06 -18.82
C ARG A 137 -30.18 1.54 -19.28
N THR A 138 -29.82 1.83 -20.53
CA THR A 138 -28.55 1.48 -21.18
C THR A 138 -27.38 2.21 -20.52
N THR A 139 -27.49 3.51 -20.27
CA THR A 139 -26.44 4.29 -19.60
C THR A 139 -26.27 3.85 -18.14
N LEU A 140 -27.37 3.56 -17.44
CA LEU A 140 -27.30 3.02 -16.07
C LEU A 140 -26.58 1.66 -16.01
N SER A 141 -26.90 0.75 -16.94
CA SER A 141 -26.27 -0.57 -17.00
C SER A 141 -24.77 -0.46 -17.30
N LEU A 142 -24.39 0.41 -18.22
CA LEU A 142 -22.99 0.63 -18.60
C LEU A 142 -22.19 1.29 -17.45
N LEU A 143 -22.80 2.23 -16.74
CA LEU A 143 -22.21 2.84 -15.54
C LEU A 143 -21.97 1.79 -14.44
N LEU A 144 -22.91 0.88 -14.22
CA LEU A 144 -22.75 -0.20 -13.25
C LEU A 144 -21.58 -1.13 -13.63
N VAL A 145 -21.48 -1.53 -14.89
CA VAL A 145 -20.37 -2.38 -15.38
C VAL A 145 -19.02 -1.67 -15.17
N LEU A 146 -18.92 -0.39 -15.51
CA LEU A 146 -17.69 0.37 -15.32
C LEU A 146 -17.32 0.54 -13.84
N LEU A 147 -18.30 0.74 -12.98
CA LEU A 147 -18.09 0.81 -11.53
C LEU A 147 -17.56 -0.53 -11.01
N VAL A 148 -18.11 -1.67 -11.46
CA VAL A 148 -17.60 -3.00 -11.12
C VAL A 148 -16.17 -3.18 -11.60
N VAL A 149 -15.85 -2.81 -12.85
CA VAL A 149 -14.49 -2.90 -13.40
C VAL A 149 -13.52 -2.02 -12.61
N MET A 150 -13.93 -0.80 -12.24
CA MET A 150 -13.13 0.11 -11.41
C MET A 150 -12.83 -0.49 -10.03
N VAL A 151 -13.84 -1.08 -9.38
CA VAL A 151 -13.68 -1.74 -8.08
C VAL A 151 -12.74 -2.94 -8.19
N ILE A 152 -12.89 -3.78 -9.22
CA ILE A 152 -11.97 -4.90 -9.48
C ILE A 152 -10.54 -4.38 -9.68
N GLY A 153 -10.35 -3.35 -10.50
CA GLY A 153 -9.05 -2.72 -10.73
C GLY A 153 -8.41 -2.20 -9.43
N ALA A 154 -9.18 -1.53 -8.58
CA ALA A 154 -8.73 -1.06 -7.28
C ALA A 154 -8.31 -2.20 -6.33
N VAL A 155 -9.10 -3.27 -6.27
CA VAL A 155 -8.79 -4.46 -5.46
C VAL A 155 -7.54 -5.17 -5.95
N VAL A 156 -7.40 -5.35 -7.27
CA VAL A 156 -6.22 -5.97 -7.90
C VAL A 156 -4.98 -5.11 -7.62
N LYS A 157 -5.05 -3.80 -7.83
CA LYS A 157 -3.94 -2.87 -7.52
C LYS A 157 -3.49 -3.01 -6.07
N GLU A 158 -4.41 -3.00 -5.11
CA GLU A 158 -4.05 -3.09 -3.69
C GLU A 158 -3.46 -4.46 -3.35
N LYS A 159 -4.01 -5.56 -3.88
CA LYS A 159 -3.49 -6.92 -3.65
C LYS A 159 -2.10 -7.17 -4.23
N TYR A 160 -1.80 -6.57 -5.37
CA TYR A 160 -0.55 -6.80 -6.11
C TYR A 160 0.38 -5.58 -6.13
N SER A 161 0.19 -4.62 -5.21
CA SER A 161 1.12 -3.51 -5.02
C SER A 161 2.48 -4.02 -4.54
N TRP A 162 3.58 -3.37 -4.97
CA TRP A 162 4.94 -3.74 -4.57
C TRP A 162 5.12 -3.78 -3.06
N ARG A 163 4.52 -2.82 -2.34
CA ARG A 163 4.46 -2.80 -0.87
C ARG A 163 3.90 -4.10 -0.29
N ARG A 164 2.76 -4.59 -0.82
CA ARG A 164 2.12 -5.81 -0.32
C ARG A 164 2.87 -7.07 -0.74
N ILE A 165 3.53 -7.04 -1.90
CA ILE A 165 4.41 -8.13 -2.33
C ILE A 165 5.65 -8.22 -1.44
N ALA A 166 6.22 -7.07 -1.03
CA ALA A 166 7.35 -7.00 -0.11
C ALA A 166 7.00 -7.42 1.33
N ARG A 167 5.72 -7.31 1.73
CA ARG A 167 5.20 -7.65 3.08
C ARG A 167 5.92 -6.91 4.21
N GLY A 168 6.29 -5.66 3.96
CA GLY A 168 6.97 -4.81 4.92
C GLY A 168 6.13 -3.64 5.39
N HIS A 169 6.47 -3.13 6.57
CA HIS A 169 6.00 -1.87 7.14
C HIS A 169 7.19 -1.08 7.66
N ALA A 170 7.20 0.24 7.45
CA ALA A 170 8.20 1.10 8.05
C ALA A 170 7.96 1.18 9.56
N SER A 171 9.05 1.15 10.35
CA SER A 171 8.99 1.41 11.78
C SER A 171 8.55 2.86 12.07
N LYS A 172 8.15 3.14 13.32
CA LYS A 172 7.66 4.48 13.71
C LYS A 172 8.74 5.56 13.58
N ASP A 173 9.98 5.19 13.88
CA ASP A 173 11.21 5.98 13.80
C ASP A 173 11.86 5.97 12.41
N GLN A 174 11.32 5.20 11.45
CA GLN A 174 11.89 5.02 10.11
C GLN A 174 13.34 4.47 10.08
N GLY A 175 13.85 3.97 11.21
CA GLY A 175 15.17 3.35 11.31
C GLY A 175 15.21 1.92 10.76
N SER A 176 14.06 1.23 10.68
CA SER A 176 13.97 -0.11 10.12
C SER A 176 12.68 -0.34 9.33
N VAL A 177 12.71 -1.36 8.47
CA VAL A 177 11.54 -1.93 7.82
C VAL A 177 11.27 -3.29 8.46
N GLN A 178 10.12 -3.42 9.12
CA GLN A 178 9.66 -4.70 9.65
C GLN A 178 9.01 -5.50 8.53
N VAL A 179 9.53 -6.68 8.23
CA VAL A 179 9.12 -7.52 7.10
C VAL A 179 8.68 -8.90 7.56
N GLU A 180 7.55 -9.38 7.06
CA GLU A 180 7.17 -10.79 7.15
C GLU A 180 7.85 -11.58 6.02
N ALA A 181 9.01 -12.15 6.34
CA ALA A 181 9.92 -12.75 5.38
C ALA A 181 9.94 -14.29 5.42
N HIS A 182 10.45 -14.87 4.35
CA HIS A 182 10.82 -16.27 4.24
C HIS A 182 12.04 -16.56 5.11
N ASP A 183 12.11 -17.75 5.71
CA ASP A 183 13.10 -18.08 6.75
C ASP A 183 14.55 -17.94 6.25
N ARG A 184 14.81 -18.28 4.97
CA ARG A 184 16.11 -18.04 4.31
C ARG A 184 16.52 -16.56 4.26
N PHE A 185 15.58 -15.68 3.96
CA PHE A 185 15.85 -14.24 3.94
C PHE A 185 16.09 -13.73 5.35
N ALA A 186 15.27 -14.15 6.31
CA ALA A 186 15.41 -13.77 7.71
C ALA A 186 16.76 -14.24 8.29
N ALA A 187 17.19 -15.46 7.97
CA ALA A 187 18.51 -15.99 8.33
C ALA A 187 19.65 -15.18 7.72
N ALA A 188 19.57 -14.81 6.44
CA ALA A 188 20.58 -13.99 5.79
C ALA A 188 20.70 -12.60 6.44
N VAL A 189 19.57 -11.96 6.75
CA VAL A 189 19.54 -10.67 7.46
C VAL A 189 20.15 -10.79 8.85
N ARG A 190 19.81 -11.83 9.62
CA ARG A 190 20.39 -12.06 10.95
C ARG A 190 21.90 -12.27 10.89
N ASN A 191 22.38 -13.11 9.98
CA ASN A 191 23.81 -13.38 9.83
C ASN A 191 24.59 -12.11 9.49
N GLN A 192 24.03 -11.27 8.61
CA GLN A 192 24.61 -9.98 8.28
C GLN A 192 24.62 -9.02 9.48
N LEU A 193 23.55 -8.99 10.28
CA LEU A 193 23.49 -8.16 11.50
C LEU A 193 24.52 -8.61 12.55
N ILE A 194 24.72 -9.93 12.68
CA ILE A 194 25.74 -10.49 13.58
C ILE A 194 27.13 -10.09 13.10
N ALA A 195 27.41 -10.25 11.80
CA ALA A 195 28.70 -9.89 11.21
C ALA A 195 29.01 -8.38 11.38
N GLU A 196 28.02 -7.50 11.20
CA GLU A 196 28.20 -6.05 11.44
C GLU A 196 28.48 -5.73 12.91
N ARG A 197 27.82 -6.42 13.85
CA ARG A 197 28.06 -6.24 15.29
C ARG A 197 29.45 -6.72 15.71
N GLU A 198 29.89 -7.86 15.18
CA GLU A 198 31.24 -8.37 15.41
C GLU A 198 32.30 -7.42 14.84
N ALA A 199 32.08 -6.91 13.63
CA ALA A 199 32.98 -5.92 13.02
C ALA A 199 33.04 -4.60 13.81
N ALA A 200 31.91 -4.14 14.35
CA ALA A 200 31.86 -2.94 15.18
C ALA A 200 32.52 -3.13 16.55
N GLY A 201 32.35 -4.29 17.18
CA GLY A 201 32.96 -4.62 18.47
C GLY A 201 34.46 -4.94 18.39
N ALA A 202 34.95 -5.36 17.22
CA ALA A 202 36.36 -5.65 16.98
C ALA A 202 37.23 -4.39 16.75
N GLN A 203 36.65 -3.18 16.73
CA GLN A 203 37.45 -1.96 16.73
C GLN A 203 38.18 -1.84 18.06
N PRO A 204 39.53 -1.96 18.10
CA PRO A 204 40.26 -1.80 19.33
C PRO A 204 40.05 -0.37 19.81
N THR A 205 39.63 -0.20 21.07
CA THR A 205 39.65 1.06 21.80
C THR A 205 41.11 1.43 22.07
N GLY A 206 41.86 1.71 21.00
CA GLY A 206 43.24 2.16 21.04
C GLY A 206 43.27 3.67 20.97
N LEU A 207 43.18 4.31 22.13
CA LEU A 207 43.77 5.62 22.41
C LEU A 207 44.95 5.41 23.34
#